data_AF-A0A6A7Y687-F1
#
_entry.id   AF-A0A6A7Y687-F1
#
_cell.length_a   1.000
_cell.length_b   1.000
_cell.length_c   1.000
_cell.angle_alpha   90.00
_cell.angle_beta   90.00
_cell.angle_gamma   90.00
#
_symmetry.space_group_name_H-M   'P 1'
#
loop_
_entity.id
_entity.type
_entity.pdbx_description
1 polymer ?
#
loop_
_entity_poly.entity_id
_entity_poly.type
_entity_poly.pdbx_seq_one_letter_code
_entity_poly.pdbx_strand_id
1 'polypeptide(L)'
;MDHKASVRERVWSELRKVAVPDSRFHFDFAEFIADFEGSADAVARLTAHPYYREADIVFIAPDNCIEQLRLQALLDGKRVLMTTYSIKRGFWLLDPAAIAPADYEKAAMLDGMERLGKPVTLDEIAALGSVDYLVTGTGAINHDGVRFGKGHGFFDAEWGILYTLGCIHAGTPAAAVVHDCQLLDETLHPDVFDTVVDAIFTPTRTIEVSDPQKPTCGILWDRLDPHMLATIPPLQDLKASGRTVV
;
A
#
# COMPACT_ATOMS: atom_id res chain seq x y z
N MET A 1 -20.14 11.47 -20.83
CA MET A 1 -19.93 11.00 -19.44
C MET A 1 -18.58 10.31 -19.42
N ASP A 2 -17.72 10.70 -18.49
CA ASP A 2 -16.34 10.21 -18.39
C ASP A 2 -16.34 8.70 -18.09
N HIS A 3 -15.70 7.92 -18.96
CA HIS A 3 -15.59 6.46 -18.86
C HIS A 3 -15.10 6.04 -17.47
N LYS A 4 -14.21 6.84 -16.85
CA LYS A 4 -13.67 6.61 -15.50
C LYS A 4 -14.73 6.69 -14.40
N ALA A 5 -15.68 7.63 -14.51
CA ALA A 5 -16.74 7.79 -13.52
C ALA A 5 -17.71 6.60 -13.55
N SER A 6 -18.03 6.09 -14.75
CA SER A 6 -18.89 4.92 -14.93
C SER A 6 -18.27 3.64 -14.36
N VAL A 7 -16.96 3.43 -14.53
CA VAL A 7 -16.25 2.28 -13.95
C VAL A 7 -16.27 2.34 -12.42
N ARG A 8 -16.00 3.52 -11.85
CA ARG A 8 -15.99 3.70 -10.39
C ARG A 8 -17.35 3.42 -9.77
N GLU A 9 -18.43 3.93 -10.37
CA GLU A 9 -19.79 3.69 -9.88
C GLU A 9 -20.16 2.20 -9.92
N ARG A 10 -19.78 1.50 -11.00
CA ARG A 10 -19.99 0.05 -11.14
C ARG A 10 -19.25 -0.73 -10.05
N VAL A 11 -17.95 -0.47 -9.86
CA VAL A 11 -17.15 -1.15 -8.83
C VAL A 11 -17.70 -0.86 -7.44
N TRP A 12 -18.03 0.39 -7.13
CA TRP A 12 -18.56 0.76 -5.81
C TRP A 12 -19.93 0.15 -5.52
N SER A 13 -20.78 -0.01 -6.53
CA SER A 13 -22.08 -0.69 -6.38
C SER A 13 -21.91 -2.15 -5.97
N GLU A 14 -20.98 -2.86 -6.60
CA GLU A 14 -20.70 -4.26 -6.27
C GLU A 14 -19.94 -4.39 -4.94
N LEU A 15 -18.93 -3.54 -4.71
CA LEU A 15 -18.13 -3.55 -3.49
C LEU A 15 -19.00 -3.31 -2.25
N ARG A 16 -20.02 -2.44 -2.32
CA ARG A 16 -20.95 -2.18 -1.21
C ARG A 16 -21.67 -3.43 -0.70
N LYS A 17 -21.82 -4.47 -1.53
CA LYS A 17 -22.49 -5.73 -1.15
C LYS A 17 -21.62 -6.62 -0.26
N VAL A 18 -20.30 -6.45 -0.31
CA VAL A 18 -19.31 -7.31 0.35
C VAL A 18 -18.38 -6.55 1.30
N ALA A 19 -18.34 -5.22 1.21
CA ALA A 19 -17.42 -4.40 1.99
C ALA A 19 -17.81 -4.33 3.48
N VAL A 20 -16.79 -4.27 4.32
CA VAL A 20 -16.92 -3.87 5.72
C VAL A 20 -16.85 -2.34 5.77
N PRO A 21 -17.84 -1.66 6.36
CA PRO A 21 -17.85 -0.19 6.42
C PRO A 21 -16.78 0.33 7.38
N ASP A 22 -16.15 1.46 7.03
CA ASP A 22 -15.24 2.17 7.92
C ASP A 22 -16.03 2.90 9.03
N SER A 23 -15.43 2.98 10.22
CA SER A 23 -16.06 3.59 11.39
C SER A 23 -16.29 5.11 11.25
N ARG A 24 -15.52 5.80 10.40
CA ARG A 24 -15.58 7.25 10.16
C ARG A 24 -16.32 7.59 8.87
N PHE A 25 -16.09 6.79 7.82
CA PHE A 25 -16.54 7.10 6.46
C PHE A 25 -17.67 6.19 5.96
N HIS A 26 -18.08 5.18 6.74
CA HIS A 26 -19.10 4.22 6.36
C HIS A 26 -18.76 3.54 5.01
N PHE A 27 -19.57 3.75 3.97
CA PHE A 27 -19.34 3.24 2.60
C PHE A 27 -18.91 4.34 1.62
N ASP A 28 -18.32 5.43 2.12
CA ASP A 28 -17.68 6.42 1.28
C ASP A 28 -16.31 5.92 0.82
N PHE A 29 -16.31 5.08 -0.22
CA PHE A 29 -15.09 4.53 -0.81
C PHE A 29 -14.21 5.60 -1.48
N ALA A 30 -14.68 6.85 -1.59
CA ALA A 30 -13.85 7.98 -1.94
C ALA A 30 -12.88 8.37 -0.82
N GLU A 31 -13.11 7.91 0.42
CA GLU A 31 -12.36 8.28 1.62
C GLU A 31 -11.45 7.18 2.15
N PHE A 32 -11.63 5.90 1.81
CA PHE A 32 -10.72 4.84 2.26
C PHE A 32 -10.70 3.64 1.32
N ILE A 33 -9.72 2.74 1.49
CA ILE A 33 -9.76 1.41 0.88
C ILE A 33 -10.42 0.46 1.87
N ALA A 34 -11.60 -0.05 1.49
CA ALA A 34 -12.41 -0.88 2.36
C ALA A 34 -11.85 -2.28 2.56
N ASP A 35 -12.10 -2.83 3.74
CA ASP A 35 -12.04 -4.27 3.94
C ASP A 35 -13.30 -4.92 3.36
N PHE A 36 -13.29 -6.24 3.16
CA PHE A 36 -14.34 -6.97 2.47
C PHE A 36 -14.46 -8.42 2.94
N GLU A 37 -15.63 -9.02 2.73
CA GLU A 37 -15.86 -10.44 2.93
C GLU A 37 -14.86 -11.27 2.12
N GLY A 38 -14.13 -12.18 2.78
CA GLY A 38 -13.09 -12.99 2.16
C GLY A 38 -11.69 -12.36 2.14
N SER A 39 -11.46 -11.21 2.75
CA SER A 39 -10.12 -10.61 2.86
C SER A 39 -9.12 -11.53 3.56
N ALA A 40 -9.56 -12.31 4.55
CA ALA A 40 -8.75 -13.33 5.19
C ALA A 40 -8.22 -14.39 4.21
N ASP A 41 -9.02 -14.81 3.22
CA ASP A 41 -8.60 -15.77 2.19
C ASP A 41 -7.57 -15.14 1.24
N ALA A 42 -7.77 -13.86 0.88
CA ALA A 42 -6.80 -13.11 0.07
C ALA A 42 -5.46 -12.95 0.81
N VAL A 43 -5.50 -12.63 2.11
CA VAL A 43 -4.31 -12.54 2.97
C VAL A 43 -3.63 -13.90 3.10
N ALA A 44 -4.39 -14.99 3.28
CA ALA A 44 -3.81 -16.34 3.36
C ALA A 44 -3.09 -16.74 2.06
N ARG A 45 -3.60 -16.35 0.89
CA ARG A 45 -2.91 -16.56 -0.39
C ARG A 45 -1.63 -15.74 -0.47
N LEU A 46 -1.69 -14.48 -0.05
CA LEU A 46 -0.53 -13.58 -0.04
C LEU A 46 0.57 -14.09 0.88
N THR A 47 0.24 -14.53 2.09
CA THR A 47 1.23 -15.04 3.06
C THR A 47 1.81 -16.40 2.67
N ALA A 48 1.10 -17.15 1.82
CA ALA A 48 1.61 -18.35 1.18
C ALA A 48 2.52 -18.07 -0.04
N HIS A 49 2.58 -16.84 -0.54
CA HIS A 49 3.37 -16.47 -1.71
C HIS A 49 4.86 -16.30 -1.38
N PRO A 50 5.80 -16.69 -2.26
CA PRO A 50 7.25 -16.52 -2.05
C PRO A 50 7.67 -15.10 -1.68
N TYR A 51 7.13 -14.08 -2.36
CA TYR A 51 7.42 -12.66 -2.05
C TYR A 51 7.24 -12.32 -0.56
N TYR A 52 6.23 -12.89 0.08
CA TYR A 52 6.01 -12.67 1.50
C TYR A 52 6.90 -13.56 2.38
N ARG A 53 7.01 -14.84 2.04
CA ARG A 53 7.75 -15.82 2.84
C ARG A 53 9.23 -15.43 2.98
N GLU A 54 9.81 -14.91 1.90
CA GLU A 54 11.22 -14.54 1.80
C GLU A 54 11.52 -13.13 2.33
N ALA A 55 10.50 -12.31 2.59
CA ALA A 55 10.68 -10.93 3.06
C ALA A 55 10.88 -10.84 4.57
N ASP A 56 11.83 -10.02 5.03
CA ASP A 56 12.06 -9.74 6.45
C ASP A 56 11.46 -8.39 6.85
N ILE A 57 11.56 -7.39 5.97
CA ILE A 57 10.95 -6.07 6.12
C ILE A 57 9.90 -5.88 5.03
N VAL A 58 8.65 -5.73 5.43
CA VAL A 58 7.52 -5.55 4.51
C VAL A 58 6.93 -4.16 4.68
N PHE A 59 6.74 -3.43 3.59
CA PHE A 59 5.90 -2.25 3.58
C PHE A 59 4.44 -2.65 3.42
N ILE A 60 3.57 -2.28 4.36
CA ILE A 60 2.14 -2.57 4.29
C ILE A 60 1.36 -1.26 4.43
N ALA A 61 0.69 -0.85 3.35
CA ALA A 61 -0.07 0.40 3.32
C ALA A 61 -1.19 0.43 4.38
N PRO A 62 -1.64 1.62 4.83
CA PRO A 62 -2.66 1.77 5.86
C PRO A 62 -4.10 1.55 5.35
N ASP A 63 -4.31 0.51 4.54
CA ASP A 63 -5.61 0.13 3.99
C ASP A 63 -6.32 -0.89 4.90
N ASN A 64 -7.66 -0.84 4.96
CA ASN A 64 -8.43 -1.67 5.89
C ASN A 64 -8.35 -3.17 5.50
N CYS A 65 -8.40 -3.49 4.21
CA CYS A 65 -8.34 -4.88 3.70
C CYS A 65 -7.05 -5.65 4.01
N ILE A 66 -6.00 -4.97 4.49
CA ILE A 66 -4.69 -5.54 4.81
C ILE A 66 -4.31 -5.35 6.28
N GLU A 67 -5.28 -5.05 7.15
CA GLU A 67 -5.07 -5.07 8.60
C GLU A 67 -4.64 -6.44 9.12
N GLN A 68 -5.33 -7.49 8.69
CA GLN A 68 -4.98 -8.85 9.07
C GLN A 68 -3.59 -9.24 8.55
N LEU A 69 -3.15 -8.69 7.42
CA LEU A 69 -1.78 -8.89 6.94
C LEU A 69 -0.74 -8.25 7.86
N ARG A 70 -0.98 -7.03 8.36
CA ARG A 70 -0.10 -6.38 9.34
C ARG A 70 0.02 -7.23 10.61
N LEU A 71 -1.10 -7.77 11.09
CA LEU A 71 -1.12 -8.71 12.22
C LEU A 71 -0.30 -9.97 11.91
N GLN A 72 -0.55 -10.62 10.76
CA GLN A 72 0.15 -11.84 10.39
C GLN A 72 1.66 -11.61 10.24
N ALA A 73 2.08 -10.48 9.67
CA ALA A 73 3.50 -10.11 9.57
C ALA A 73 4.17 -10.00 10.94
N LEU A 74 3.51 -9.41 11.93
CA LEU A 74 4.03 -9.35 13.30
C LEU A 74 4.11 -10.75 13.94
N LEU A 75 3.08 -11.59 13.76
CA LEU A 75 3.06 -12.98 14.24
C LEU A 75 4.17 -13.83 13.61
N ASP A 76 4.49 -13.58 12.34
CA ASP A 76 5.55 -14.25 11.60
C ASP A 76 6.94 -13.65 11.89
N GLY A 77 7.05 -12.69 12.81
CA GLY A 77 8.31 -12.09 13.23
C GLY A 77 8.91 -11.09 12.23
N LYS A 78 8.12 -10.63 11.26
CA LYS A 78 8.55 -9.65 10.25
C LYS A 78 8.40 -8.23 10.77
N ARG A 79 9.27 -7.33 10.31
CA ARG A 79 9.17 -5.90 10.61
C ARG A 79 8.25 -5.24 9.59
N VAL A 80 7.29 -4.46 10.06
CA VAL A 80 6.32 -3.78 9.20
C VAL A 80 6.65 -2.30 9.14
N LEU A 81 7.01 -1.83 7.96
CA LEU A 81 7.06 -0.40 7.65
C LEU A 81 5.68 0.01 7.11
N MET A 82 5.10 1.08 7.62
CA MET A 82 3.82 1.59 7.11
C MET A 82 3.76 3.10 7.26
N THR A 83 2.77 3.72 6.63
CA THR A 83 2.47 5.15 6.83
C THR A 83 1.18 5.31 7.62
N THR A 84 0.96 6.50 8.17
CA THR A 84 -0.39 6.90 8.61
C THR A 84 -1.32 7.14 7.44
N TYR A 85 -2.64 7.12 7.66
CA TYR A 85 -3.63 7.55 6.67
C TYR A 85 -3.27 8.91 6.02
N SER A 86 -3.24 8.95 4.69
CA SER A 86 -2.78 10.09 3.86
C SER A 86 -1.35 10.56 4.15
N ILE A 87 -0.51 9.73 4.77
CA ILE A 87 0.90 9.99 5.08
C ILE A 87 1.08 11.25 5.97
N LYS A 88 0.02 11.70 6.65
CA LYS A 88 -0.01 12.99 7.37
C LYS A 88 0.99 13.08 8.53
N ARG A 89 1.37 11.93 9.10
CA ARG A 89 2.39 11.84 10.16
C ARG A 89 3.53 10.92 9.77
N GLY A 90 3.73 10.71 8.47
CA GLY A 90 4.86 9.98 7.91
C GLY A 90 4.83 8.48 8.18
N PHE A 91 6.04 7.93 8.31
CA PHE A 91 6.30 6.49 8.38
C PHE A 91 6.45 6.02 9.83
N TRP A 92 6.03 4.79 10.04
CA TRP A 92 6.07 4.08 11.31
C TRP A 92 6.63 2.68 11.08
N LEU A 93 7.47 2.24 12.02
CA LEU A 93 8.01 0.90 12.07
C LEU A 93 7.34 0.14 13.22
N LEU A 94 6.71 -0.99 12.88
CA LEU A 94 6.27 -1.99 13.84
C LEU A 94 7.30 -3.10 13.88
N ASP A 95 7.93 -3.26 15.03
CA ASP A 95 8.97 -4.25 15.25
C ASP A 95 8.48 -5.29 16.27
N PRO A 96 8.32 -6.57 15.89
CA PRO A 96 7.83 -7.60 16.80
C PRO A 96 8.78 -7.83 18.00
N ALA A 97 10.04 -7.41 17.91
CA ALA A 97 10.97 -7.44 19.05
C ALA A 97 10.73 -6.30 20.05
N ALA A 98 10.07 -5.22 19.64
CA ALA A 98 9.77 -4.05 20.49
C ALA A 98 8.32 -4.02 21.00
N ILE A 99 7.43 -4.80 20.39
CA ILE A 99 6.00 -4.86 20.72
C ILE A 99 5.70 -6.19 21.40
N ALA A 100 4.94 -6.17 22.50
CA ALA A 100 4.53 -7.41 23.16
C ALA A 100 3.56 -8.21 22.25
N PRO A 101 3.68 -9.55 22.15
CA PRO A 101 2.79 -10.35 21.31
C PRO A 101 1.30 -10.17 21.60
N ALA A 102 0.94 -9.90 22.87
CA ALA A 102 -0.43 -9.62 23.28
C ALA A 102 -1.00 -8.31 22.71
N ASP A 103 -0.15 -7.43 22.20
CA ASP A 103 -0.52 -6.14 21.61
C ASP A 103 -0.48 -6.14 20.07
N TYR A 104 -0.14 -7.25 19.40
CA TYR A 104 -0.01 -7.28 17.93
C TYR A 104 -1.30 -6.96 17.18
N GLU A 105 -2.45 -7.44 17.64
CA GLU A 105 -3.76 -7.09 17.04
C GLU A 105 -3.98 -5.58 17.08
N LYS A 106 -3.67 -4.96 18.21
CA LYS A 106 -3.78 -3.51 18.38
C LYS A 106 -2.73 -2.78 17.54
N ALA A 107 -1.49 -3.28 17.45
CA ALA A 107 -0.45 -2.69 16.63
C ALA A 107 -0.78 -2.72 15.13
N ALA A 108 -1.56 -3.71 14.66
CA ALA A 108 -1.99 -3.81 13.27
C ALA A 108 -3.05 -2.74 12.88
N MET A 109 -3.80 -2.22 13.85
CA MET A 109 -4.82 -1.19 13.64
C MET A 109 -4.22 0.18 13.39
N LEU A 110 -4.86 1.02 12.56
CA LEU A 110 -4.35 2.35 12.20
C LEU A 110 -4.09 3.27 13.40
N ASP A 111 -4.97 3.26 14.41
CA ASP A 111 -4.77 4.09 15.61
C ASP A 111 -3.84 3.44 16.64
N GLY A 112 -3.78 2.10 16.65
CA GLY A 112 -2.98 1.37 17.62
C GLY A 112 -1.50 1.28 17.22
N MET A 113 -1.21 1.24 15.92
CA MET A 113 0.14 1.29 15.37
C MET A 113 0.90 2.54 15.83
N GLU A 114 0.23 3.68 16.02
CA GLU A 114 0.87 4.91 16.49
C GLU A 114 1.14 4.94 17.99
N ARG A 115 0.52 4.03 18.75
CA ARG A 115 0.74 3.91 20.19
C ARG A 115 1.84 2.90 20.52
N LEU A 116 2.05 1.94 19.63
CA LEU A 116 2.89 0.77 19.86
C LEU A 116 4.10 0.71 18.92
N GLY A 117 3.98 1.28 17.73
CA GLY A 117 5.05 1.42 16.77
C GLY A 117 6.03 2.54 17.11
N LYS A 118 7.08 2.64 16.30
CA LYS A 118 8.06 3.73 16.36
C LYS A 118 7.89 4.65 15.14
N PRO A 119 7.68 5.96 15.30
CA PRO A 119 7.77 6.88 14.16
C PRO A 119 9.21 6.91 13.65
N VAL A 120 9.40 6.88 12.34
CA VAL A 120 10.73 6.84 11.71
C VAL A 120 10.93 7.97 10.73
N THR A 121 12.10 8.60 10.81
CA THR A 121 12.55 9.64 9.88
C THR A 121 13.07 9.04 8.57
N LEU A 122 13.22 9.85 7.52
CA LEU A 122 13.80 9.40 6.24
C LEU A 122 15.21 8.83 6.40
N ASP A 123 16.02 9.42 7.29
CA ASP A 123 17.38 8.93 7.57
C ASP A 123 17.36 7.58 8.29
N GLU A 124 16.44 7.40 9.25
CA GLU A 124 16.25 6.10 9.90
C GLU A 124 15.75 5.05 8.92
N ILE A 125 14.82 5.39 8.02
CA ILE A 125 14.35 4.48 6.96
C ILE A 125 15.50 4.07 6.05
N ALA A 126 16.30 5.03 5.56
CA ALA A 126 17.49 4.72 4.76
C ALA A 126 18.49 3.82 5.51
N ALA A 127 18.58 3.93 6.83
CA ALA A 127 19.41 3.08 7.67
C ALA A 127 18.79 1.70 7.99
N LEU A 128 17.49 1.48 7.75
CA LEU A 128 16.84 0.16 7.90
C LEU A 128 17.38 -0.86 6.89
N GLY A 129 17.82 -0.39 5.73
CA GLY A 129 18.27 -1.23 4.62
C GLY A 129 17.15 -1.49 3.60
N SER A 130 17.16 -2.69 3.01
CA SER A 130 16.18 -3.12 2.00
C SER A 130 14.79 -3.30 2.62
N VAL A 131 13.78 -2.77 1.95
CA VAL A 131 12.38 -3.18 2.12
C VAL A 131 12.09 -4.20 1.03
N ASP A 132 11.72 -5.40 1.45
CA ASP A 132 11.77 -6.58 0.57
C ASP A 132 10.48 -6.77 -0.23
N TYR A 133 9.36 -6.23 0.27
CA TYR A 133 8.04 -6.40 -0.33
C TYR A 133 7.11 -5.24 0.02
N LEU A 134 6.34 -4.74 -0.93
CA LEU A 134 5.33 -3.70 -0.71
C LEU A 134 3.92 -4.22 -0.97
N VAL A 135 2.99 -3.94 -0.08
CA VAL A 135 1.59 -4.38 -0.22
C VAL A 135 0.65 -3.21 -0.02
N THR A 136 -0.35 -3.12 -0.89
CA THR A 136 -1.41 -2.10 -0.84
C THR A 136 -2.77 -2.71 -1.14
N GLY A 137 -3.83 -2.12 -0.59
CA GLY A 137 -5.15 -2.25 -1.18
C GLY A 137 -5.35 -1.22 -2.30
N THR A 138 -6.40 -1.37 -3.11
CA THR A 138 -6.75 -0.35 -4.11
C THR A 138 -8.24 -0.34 -4.36
N GLY A 139 -8.75 0.75 -4.96
CA GLY A 139 -10.17 0.88 -5.30
C GLY A 139 -10.58 -0.07 -6.41
N ALA A 140 -9.75 -0.19 -7.43
CA ALA A 140 -9.86 -1.18 -8.50
C ALA A 140 -8.48 -1.44 -9.12
N ILE A 141 -8.37 -2.51 -9.91
CA ILE A 141 -7.13 -2.94 -10.57
C ILE A 141 -7.45 -3.79 -11.79
N ASN A 142 -6.66 -3.74 -12.87
CA ASN A 142 -6.84 -4.67 -13.99
C ASN A 142 -5.95 -5.92 -13.85
N HIS A 143 -6.10 -6.89 -14.75
CA HIS A 143 -5.32 -8.13 -14.76
C HIS A 143 -3.81 -7.92 -15.01
N ASP A 144 -3.42 -6.75 -15.52
CA ASP A 144 -2.03 -6.37 -15.77
C ASP A 144 -1.38 -5.66 -14.57
N GLY A 145 -2.05 -5.63 -13.41
CA GLY A 145 -1.51 -5.02 -12.19
C GLY A 145 -1.60 -3.49 -12.13
N VAL A 146 -2.24 -2.86 -13.12
CA VAL A 146 -2.40 -1.40 -13.17
C VAL A 146 -3.54 -1.00 -12.25
N ARG A 147 -3.22 -0.21 -11.23
CA ARG A 147 -4.16 0.19 -10.19
C ARG A 147 -5.01 1.37 -10.66
N PHE A 148 -6.30 1.29 -10.40
CA PHE A 148 -7.26 2.36 -10.61
C PHE A 148 -7.82 2.80 -9.24
N GLY A 149 -7.13 3.75 -8.62
CA GLY A 149 -7.43 4.22 -7.27
C GLY A 149 -8.15 5.57 -7.22
N LYS A 150 -8.33 6.08 -5.99
CA LYS A 150 -8.91 7.41 -5.66
C LYS A 150 -8.31 8.60 -6.41
N GLY A 151 -7.14 8.45 -7.03
CA GLY A 151 -6.42 9.53 -7.72
C GLY A 151 -5.51 10.38 -6.82
N HIS A 152 -5.23 9.94 -5.59
CA HIS A 152 -4.36 10.67 -4.66
C HIS A 152 -2.88 10.23 -4.69
N GLY A 153 -2.52 9.14 -5.40
CA GLY A 153 -1.12 8.75 -5.61
C GLY A 153 -0.30 8.45 -4.35
N PHE A 154 -0.93 8.09 -3.22
CA PHE A 154 -0.20 7.87 -1.96
C PHE A 154 0.81 6.73 -2.05
N PHE A 155 0.40 5.56 -2.55
CA PHE A 155 1.32 4.43 -2.70
C PHE A 155 2.43 4.70 -3.72
N ASP A 156 2.14 5.48 -4.76
CA ASP A 156 3.15 5.90 -5.75
C ASP A 156 4.16 6.89 -5.12
N ALA A 157 3.69 7.75 -4.21
CA ALA A 157 4.57 8.60 -3.41
C ALA A 157 5.40 7.79 -2.40
N GLU A 158 4.82 6.76 -1.77
CA GLU A 158 5.54 5.84 -0.87
C GLU A 158 6.63 5.09 -1.63
N TRP A 159 6.31 4.56 -2.81
CA TRP A 159 7.29 3.98 -3.73
C TRP A 159 8.39 4.99 -4.06
N GLY A 160 8.04 6.17 -4.54
CA GLY A 160 9.00 7.20 -4.95
C GLY A 160 9.91 7.66 -3.79
N ILE A 161 9.38 7.78 -2.57
CA ILE A 161 10.17 8.09 -1.37
C ILE A 161 11.15 6.94 -1.09
N LEU A 162 10.66 5.71 -0.93
CA LEU A 162 11.49 4.54 -0.59
C LEU A 162 12.56 4.26 -1.65
N TYR A 163 12.22 4.46 -2.92
CA TYR A 163 13.15 4.32 -4.04
C TYR A 163 14.25 5.39 -3.98
N THR A 164 13.88 6.65 -3.69
CA THR A 164 14.86 7.74 -3.52
C THR A 164 15.79 7.50 -2.33
N LEU A 165 15.30 6.84 -1.27
CA LEU A 165 16.12 6.46 -0.12
C LEU A 165 17.02 5.25 -0.37
N GLY A 166 16.89 4.58 -1.53
CA GLY A 166 17.64 3.36 -1.85
C GLY A 166 17.17 2.13 -1.06
N CYS A 167 15.98 2.18 -0.46
CA CYS A 167 15.41 1.07 0.30
C CYS A 167 14.74 0.03 -0.60
N ILE A 168 14.34 0.43 -1.81
CA ILE A 168 13.71 -0.44 -2.81
C ILE A 168 14.32 -0.17 -4.19
N HIS A 169 14.12 -1.11 -5.11
CA HIS A 169 14.48 -0.97 -6.52
C HIS A 169 13.33 -1.45 -7.42
N ALA A 170 13.44 -1.29 -8.74
CA ALA A 170 12.38 -1.69 -9.69
C ALA A 170 12.04 -3.19 -9.65
N GLY A 171 12.97 -4.01 -9.15
CA GLY A 171 12.78 -5.44 -8.95
C GLY A 171 12.18 -5.82 -7.60
N THR A 172 12.02 -4.87 -6.67
CA THR A 172 11.35 -5.12 -5.39
C THR A 172 9.88 -5.47 -5.66
N PRO A 173 9.37 -6.62 -5.20
CA PRO A 173 8.00 -7.01 -5.46
C PRO A 173 7.00 -6.07 -4.78
N ALA A 174 5.88 -5.85 -5.46
CA ALA A 174 4.72 -5.13 -4.98
C ALA A 174 3.46 -5.97 -5.24
N ALA A 175 2.47 -5.90 -4.35
CA ALA A 175 1.21 -6.61 -4.51
C ALA A 175 0.00 -5.78 -4.14
N ALA A 176 -1.12 -6.13 -4.76
CA ALA A 176 -2.43 -5.62 -4.42
C ALA A 176 -3.31 -6.68 -3.76
N VAL A 177 -4.02 -6.31 -2.70
CA VAL A 177 -5.09 -7.12 -2.11
C VAL A 177 -6.43 -6.45 -2.41
N VAL A 178 -7.31 -7.15 -3.11
CA VAL A 178 -8.61 -6.62 -3.56
C VAL A 178 -9.68 -7.71 -3.55
N HIS A 179 -10.95 -7.33 -3.50
CA HIS A 179 -12.05 -8.25 -3.76
C HIS A 179 -12.16 -8.53 -5.26
N ASP A 180 -12.72 -9.68 -5.66
CA ASP A 180 -12.89 -10.07 -7.07
C ASP A 180 -13.67 -9.03 -7.89
N CYS A 181 -14.62 -8.32 -7.29
CA CYS A 181 -15.41 -7.28 -7.95
C CYS A 181 -14.64 -5.98 -8.25
N GLN A 182 -13.45 -5.81 -7.67
CA GLN A 182 -12.56 -4.68 -7.91
C GLN A 182 -11.57 -4.97 -9.04
N LEU A 183 -11.53 -6.22 -9.53
CA LEU A 183 -10.76 -6.61 -10.70
C LEU A 183 -11.49 -6.21 -11.98
N LEU A 184 -10.80 -5.44 -12.82
CA LEU A 184 -11.31 -4.85 -14.04
C LEU A 184 -10.87 -5.66 -15.26
N ASP A 185 -11.79 -5.83 -16.20
CA ASP A 185 -11.50 -6.39 -17.53
C ASP A 185 -11.05 -5.28 -18.50
N GLU A 186 -11.22 -4.01 -18.12
CA GLU A 186 -10.75 -2.87 -18.89
C GLU A 186 -9.22 -2.78 -18.96
N THR A 187 -8.69 -2.49 -20.15
CA THR A 187 -7.28 -2.12 -20.30
C THR A 187 -7.03 -0.77 -19.64
N LEU A 188 -6.07 -0.74 -18.72
CA LEU A 188 -5.57 0.46 -18.09
C LEU A 188 -4.13 0.70 -18.53
N HIS A 189 -3.75 1.96 -18.66
CA HIS A 189 -2.38 2.35 -19.00
C HIS A 189 -1.79 3.11 -17.81
N PRO A 190 -0.67 2.63 -17.24
CA PRO A 190 -0.01 3.33 -16.15
C PRO A 190 0.71 4.58 -16.68
N ASP A 191 0.77 5.61 -15.85
CA ASP A 191 1.73 6.71 -16.02
C ASP A 191 3.13 6.27 -15.53
N VAL A 192 4.16 7.05 -15.88
CA VAL A 192 5.58 6.74 -15.57
C VAL A 192 5.91 6.63 -14.07
N PHE A 193 5.03 7.15 -13.22
CA PHE A 193 5.15 7.14 -11.76
C PHE A 193 4.19 6.16 -11.10
N ASP A 194 3.32 5.48 -11.85
CA ASP A 194 2.38 4.51 -11.29
C ASP A 194 3.11 3.19 -11.00
N THR A 195 2.97 2.72 -9.77
CA THR A 195 3.51 1.42 -9.37
C THR A 195 2.57 0.30 -9.83
N VAL A 196 2.94 -0.40 -10.91
CA VAL A 196 2.28 -1.65 -11.32
C VAL A 196 2.74 -2.78 -10.42
N VAL A 197 1.79 -3.54 -9.89
CA VAL A 197 2.08 -4.63 -8.95
C VAL A 197 2.44 -5.92 -9.68
N ASP A 198 3.26 -6.76 -9.06
CA ASP A 198 3.67 -8.08 -9.56
C ASP A 198 2.60 -9.15 -9.31
N ALA A 199 1.82 -8.99 -8.24
CA ALA A 199 0.80 -9.97 -7.87
C ALA A 199 -0.48 -9.31 -7.35
N ILE A 200 -1.62 -9.92 -7.67
CA ILE A 200 -2.94 -9.52 -7.20
C ILE A 200 -3.54 -10.69 -6.43
N PHE A 201 -3.95 -10.45 -5.20
CA PHE A 201 -4.58 -11.44 -4.34
C PHE A 201 -6.04 -11.09 -4.13
N THR A 202 -6.91 -12.02 -4.54
CA THR A 202 -8.36 -11.97 -4.27
C THR A 202 -8.76 -13.14 -3.39
N PRO A 203 -9.97 -13.11 -2.78
CA PRO A 203 -10.49 -14.26 -2.04
C PRO A 203 -10.43 -15.56 -2.86
N THR A 204 -10.71 -15.50 -4.16
CA THR A 204 -10.83 -16.68 -5.00
C THR A 204 -9.53 -17.10 -5.70
N ARG A 205 -8.58 -16.19 -5.94
CA ARG A 205 -7.38 -16.50 -6.75
C ARG A 205 -6.21 -15.54 -6.52
N THR A 206 -5.05 -16.00 -6.99
CA THR A 206 -3.84 -15.18 -7.18
C THR A 206 -3.64 -14.95 -8.67
N ILE A 207 -3.28 -13.73 -9.06
CA ILE A 207 -2.95 -13.34 -10.44
C ILE A 207 -1.52 -12.82 -10.44
N GLU A 208 -0.64 -13.52 -11.15
CA GLU A 208 0.74 -13.09 -11.38
C GLU A 208 0.81 -12.20 -12.62
N VAL A 209 1.43 -11.04 -12.50
CA VAL A 209 1.64 -10.08 -13.58
C VAL A 209 2.97 -10.38 -14.23
N SER A 210 2.96 -10.63 -15.54
CA SER A 210 4.14 -11.17 -16.23
C SER A 210 5.24 -10.12 -16.52
N ASP A 211 4.88 -8.84 -16.67
CA ASP A 211 5.82 -7.75 -16.98
C ASP A 211 5.40 -6.43 -16.30
N PRO A 212 5.42 -6.38 -14.95
CA PRO A 212 4.97 -5.20 -14.22
C PRO A 212 5.92 -4.02 -14.46
N GLN A 213 5.39 -2.92 -14.99
CA GLN A 213 6.16 -1.69 -15.20
C GLN A 213 6.17 -0.85 -13.92
N LYS A 214 7.31 -0.81 -13.22
CA LYS A 214 7.47 0.00 -12.01
C LYS A 214 8.31 1.24 -12.25
N PRO A 215 8.07 2.34 -11.51
CA PRO A 215 8.87 3.54 -11.63
C PRO A 215 10.34 3.26 -11.28
N THR A 216 11.24 3.59 -12.20
CA THR A 216 12.69 3.60 -11.97
C THR A 216 13.20 4.98 -11.54
N CYS A 217 12.28 5.80 -11.03
CA CYS A 217 12.53 7.16 -10.58
C CYS A 217 11.95 7.37 -9.18
N GLY A 218 12.47 8.39 -8.51
CA GLY A 218 11.93 8.88 -7.25
C GLY A 218 10.71 9.77 -7.48
N ILE A 219 10.52 10.75 -6.61
CA ILE A 219 9.44 11.72 -6.77
C ILE A 219 9.67 12.62 -7.98
N LEU A 220 8.73 12.60 -8.94
CA LEU A 220 8.67 13.56 -10.04
C LEU A 220 8.05 14.87 -9.55
N TRP A 221 8.89 15.75 -8.98
CA TRP A 221 8.44 16.98 -8.31
C TRP A 221 7.55 17.90 -9.17
N ASP A 222 7.76 17.96 -10.49
CA ASP A 222 6.96 18.78 -11.41
C ASP A 222 5.58 18.17 -11.74
N ARG A 223 5.36 16.90 -11.39
CA ARG A 223 4.10 16.17 -11.57
C ARG A 223 3.36 15.92 -10.26
N LEU A 224 4.04 16.08 -9.12
CA LEU A 224 3.46 15.90 -7.80
C LEU A 224 2.37 16.94 -7.55
N ASP A 225 1.22 16.48 -7.04
CA ASP A 225 0.15 17.38 -6.60
C ASP A 225 0.69 18.37 -5.54
N PRO A 226 0.59 19.69 -5.76
CA PRO A 226 1.00 20.69 -4.78
C PRO A 226 0.35 20.50 -3.40
N HIS A 227 -0.88 19.97 -3.34
CA HIS A 227 -1.56 19.67 -2.09
C HIS A 227 -0.88 18.54 -1.32
N MET A 228 -0.43 17.49 -2.01
CA MET A 228 0.36 16.41 -1.40
C MET A 228 1.65 16.97 -0.79
N LEU A 229 2.41 17.77 -1.54
CA LEU A 229 3.64 18.37 -1.02
C LEU A 229 3.36 19.27 0.20
N ALA A 230 2.24 20.01 0.21
CA ALA A 230 1.88 20.88 1.31
C ALA A 230 1.43 20.13 2.58
N THR A 231 0.99 18.87 2.46
CA THR A 231 0.34 18.13 3.56
C THR A 231 1.05 16.87 4.01
N ILE A 232 2.03 16.38 3.25
CA ILE A 232 2.78 15.16 3.54
C ILE A 232 4.20 15.52 4.00
N PRO A 233 4.51 15.44 5.31
CA PRO A 233 5.82 15.82 5.84
C PRO A 233 7.00 15.06 5.20
N PRO A 234 6.93 13.73 4.96
CA PRO A 234 8.01 13.03 4.26
C PRO A 234 8.37 13.60 2.88
N LEU A 235 7.41 14.15 2.13
CA LEU A 235 7.70 14.79 0.84
C LEU A 235 8.39 16.14 1.02
N GLN A 236 8.05 16.88 2.07
CA GLN A 236 8.69 18.14 2.43
C GLN A 236 10.14 17.90 2.85
N ASP A 237 10.36 16.92 3.72
CA ASP A 237 11.67 16.52 4.22
C ASP A 237 12.55 16.01 3.08
N LEU A 238 12.01 15.15 2.20
CA LEU A 238 12.73 14.64 1.05
C LEU A 238 13.13 15.77 0.10
N LYS A 239 12.22 16.70 -0.20
CA LYS A 239 12.51 17.87 -1.06
C LYS A 239 13.56 18.79 -0.43
N ALA A 240 13.48 19.03 0.88
CA ALA A 240 14.42 19.87 1.61
C ALA A 240 15.82 19.23 1.71
N SER A 241 15.89 17.90 1.80
CA SER A 241 17.16 17.16 1.88
C SER A 241 17.99 17.23 0.59
N GLY A 242 17.37 17.54 -0.56
CA GLY A 242 18.02 17.52 -1.87
C GLY A 242 18.45 16.12 -2.34
N ARG A 243 18.01 15.05 -1.66
CA ARG A 243 18.27 13.66 -2.08
C ARG A 243 17.66 13.42 -3.46
N THR A 244 18.48 12.89 -4.36
CA THR A 244 18.06 12.42 -5.68
C THR A 244 18.34 10.92 -5.80
N VAL A 245 17.60 10.25 -6.68
CA VAL A 245 17.98 8.90 -7.12
C VAL A 245 19.43 8.94 -7.61
N VAL A 246 20.25 8.03 -7.10
CA VAL A 246 21.65 7.84 -7.54
C VAL A 246 21.68 7.03 -8.83
#